data_AF-A0A7X5VL31-F1
#
_entry.id   AF-A0A7X5VL31-F1
#
_cell.length_a   1.000
_cell.length_b   1.000
_cell.length_c   1.000
_cell.angle_alpha   90.00
_cell.angle_beta   90.00
_cell.angle_gamma   90.00
#
_symmetry.space_group_name_H-M   'P 1'
#
loop_
_entity.id
_entity.type
_entity.pdbx_description
1 polymer ?
#
loop_
_entity_poly.entity_id
_entity_poly.type
_entity_poly.pdbx_seq_one_letter_code
_entity_poly.pdbx_strand_id
1 'polypeptide(L)'
;YPLAILIWHEIVNDNVGGLPVAVTFCPLCNTALVFDRRVAGQTLDFGTTGRLRHSDLIMYDRQTETWWQQAVGVAIVGELLDTMLELVPANTFAWETVKALYPDAL
;
A
#
# COMPACT_ATOMS: atom_id res chain seq x y z
N TYR A 1 3.27 -3.40 10.65
CA TYR A 1 4.24 -4.06 9.74
C TYR A 1 5.64 -3.49 9.98
N PRO A 2 6.69 -4.33 10.06
CA PRO A 2 8.04 -3.83 10.27
C PRO A 2 8.54 -3.01 9.07
N LEU A 3 9.01 -1.79 9.32
CA LEU A 3 9.53 -0.91 8.28
C LEU A 3 10.70 -1.56 7.51
N ALA A 4 11.54 -2.33 8.20
CA ALA A 4 12.64 -3.06 7.58
C ALA A 4 12.16 -3.99 6.46
N ILE A 5 11.01 -4.66 6.61
CA ILE A 5 10.45 -5.54 5.57
C ILE A 5 9.89 -4.72 4.41
N LEU A 6 9.18 -3.63 4.73
CA LEU A 6 8.61 -2.72 3.74
C LEU A 6 9.66 -2.00 2.91
N ILE A 7 10.86 -1.73 3.45
CA ILE A 7 11.97 -1.15 2.66
C ILE A 7 12.40 -2.08 1.53
N TRP A 8 12.40 -3.40 1.74
CA TRP A 8 12.85 -4.37 0.73
C TRP A 8 11.75 -4.77 -0.26
N HIS A 9 10.50 -4.85 0.20
CA HIS A 9 9.39 -5.39 -0.59
C HIS A 9 8.43 -4.31 -1.11
N GLU A 10 8.44 -3.14 -0.48
CA GLU A 10 7.61 -1.94 -0.76
C GLU A 10 6.09 -2.14 -0.62
N ILE A 11 5.55 -3.33 -0.87
CA ILE A 11 4.12 -3.63 -0.86
C ILE A 11 3.85 -4.97 -0.15
N VAL A 12 2.86 -4.97 0.76
CA VAL A 12 2.29 -6.17 1.37
C VAL A 12 0.79 -6.18 1.09
N ASN A 13 0.29 -7.25 0.48
CA ASN A 13 -1.15 -7.52 0.37
C ASN A 13 -1.56 -8.37 1.58
N ASP A 14 -2.45 -7.86 2.43
CA ASP A 14 -2.89 -8.56 3.65
C ASP A 14 -4.42 -8.49 3.81
N ASN A 15 -4.93 -9.19 4.82
CA ASN A 15 -6.31 -9.10 5.29
C ASN A 15 -6.32 -8.84 6.81
N VAL A 16 -6.68 -7.62 7.20
CA VAL A 16 -6.71 -7.20 8.61
C VAL A 16 -8.15 -7.08 9.06
N GLY A 17 -8.57 -7.95 9.99
CA GLY A 17 -9.93 -7.91 10.53
C GLY A 17 -11.03 -8.11 9.48
N GLY A 18 -10.75 -8.84 8.40
CA GLY A 18 -11.68 -9.05 7.28
C GLY A 18 -11.56 -8.00 6.16
N LEU A 19 -10.80 -6.92 6.36
CA LEU A 19 -10.55 -5.88 5.37
C LEU A 19 -9.32 -6.24 4.52
N PRO A 20 -9.46 -6.46 3.20
CA PRO A 20 -8.32 -6.63 2.31
C PRO A 20 -7.56 -5.31 2.16
N VAL A 21 -6.28 -5.28 2.50
CA VAL A 21 -5.46 -4.05 2.46
C VAL A 21 -4.19 -4.24 1.64
N ALA A 22 -3.76 -3.16 0.99
CA ALA A 22 -2.43 -3.01 0.40
C ALA A 22 -1.63 -2.03 1.26
N VAL A 23 -0.63 -2.53 1.98
CA VAL A 23 0.28 -1.74 2.81
C VAL A 23 1.49 -1.42 1.96
N THR A 24 1.76 -0.13 1.79
CA THR A 24 2.76 0.35 0.83
C THR A 24 3.75 1.27 1.52
N PHE A 25 5.00 1.24 1.06
CA PHE A 25 6.05 2.14 1.51
C PHE A 25 6.91 2.57 0.33
N CYS A 26 7.01 3.88 0.11
CA CYS A 26 7.98 4.45 -0.82
C CYS A 26 9.23 4.86 -0.04
N PRO A 27 10.38 4.19 -0.23
CA PRO A 27 11.61 4.50 0.50
C PRO A 27 12.20 5.86 0.13
N LEU A 28 11.97 6.35 -1.09
CA LEU A 28 12.45 7.66 -1.55
C LEU A 28 11.66 8.82 -0.94
N CYS A 29 10.36 8.62 -0.72
CA CYS A 29 9.47 9.61 -0.14
C CYS A 29 9.31 9.46 1.39
N ASN A 30 9.89 8.42 1.98
CA ASN A 30 9.70 8.04 3.39
C ASN A 30 8.20 8.04 3.79
N THR A 31 7.35 7.52 2.90
CA THR A 31 5.89 7.61 3.04
C THR A 31 5.29 6.22 3.06
N ALA A 32 4.52 5.93 4.11
CA ALA A 32 3.74 4.70 4.25
C ALA A 32 2.25 5.00 4.04
N LEU A 33 1.60 4.30 3.12
CA LEU A 33 0.16 4.42 2.88
C LEU A 33 -0.48 3.05 2.87
N VAL A 34 -1.73 2.97 3.34
CA VAL A 34 -2.51 1.75 3.32
C VAL A 34 -3.79 2.01 2.54
N PHE A 35 -4.11 1.12 1.62
CA PHE A 35 -5.29 1.22 0.77
C PHE A 35 -6.21 0.03 0.99
N ASP A 36 -7.53 0.24 0.89
CA ASP A 36 -8.46 -0.84 0.59
C ASP A 36 -8.20 -1.29 -0.85
N ARG A 37 -7.90 -2.57 -1.03
CA ARG A 37 -7.56 -3.12 -2.34
C ARG A 37 -8.79 -3.62 -3.11
N ARG A 38 -10.01 -3.31 -2.65
CA ARG A 38 -11.24 -3.63 -3.35
C ARG A 38 -11.61 -2.50 -4.31
N VAL A 39 -11.63 -2.82 -5.60
CA VAL A 39 -11.97 -1.87 -6.67
C VAL A 39 -12.97 -2.55 -7.60
N ALA A 40 -14.05 -1.85 -7.94
CA ALA A 40 -15.08 -2.35 -8.87
C ALA A 40 -15.63 -3.76 -8.54
N GLY A 41 -15.72 -4.11 -7.25
CA GLY A 41 -16.20 -5.42 -6.80
C GLY A 41 -15.17 -6.55 -6.84
N GLN A 42 -13.92 -6.27 -7.24
CA GLN A 42 -12.81 -7.22 -7.21
C GLN A 42 -11.79 -6.81 -6.14
N THR A 43 -11.19 -7.81 -5.50
CA THR A 43 -10.02 -7.60 -4.63
C THR A 43 -8.75 -7.70 -5.48
N LEU A 44 -8.00 -6.61 -5.58
CA LEU A 44 -6.76 -6.51 -6.36
C LEU A 44 -5.55 -6.95 -5.54
N ASP A 45 -4.53 -7.52 -6.19
CA ASP A 45 -3.23 -7.81 -5.59
C ASP A 45 -2.17 -6.91 -6.23
N PHE A 46 -1.50 -6.12 -5.41
CA PHE A 46 -0.53 -5.13 -5.87
C PHE A 46 0.89 -5.67 -5.90
N GLY A 47 1.68 -5.18 -6.84
CA GLY A 47 3.12 -5.37 -6.95
C GLY A 47 3.83 -4.09 -7.38
N THR A 48 5.16 -4.13 -7.36
CA THR A 48 6.00 -2.99 -7.73
C THR A 48 6.37 -3.07 -9.21
N THR A 49 6.27 -1.95 -9.93
CA THR A 49 6.68 -1.91 -11.35
C THR A 49 8.19 -1.75 -11.52
N GLY A 50 8.91 -1.40 -10.45
CA GLY A 50 10.31 -0.94 -10.49
C GLY A 50 10.47 0.45 -11.14
N ARG A 51 9.37 1.15 -11.42
CA ARG A 51 9.36 2.50 -12.02
C ARG A 51 8.95 3.54 -10.99
N LEU A 52 9.38 4.76 -11.27
CA LEU A 52 9.12 5.93 -10.45
C LEU A 52 8.49 7.04 -11.29
N ARG A 53 7.60 7.80 -10.68
CA ARG A 53 7.06 9.05 -11.22
C ARG A 53 6.99 10.06 -10.10
N HIS A 54 7.59 11.24 -10.32
CA HIS A 54 7.78 12.27 -9.26
C HIS A 54 8.52 11.73 -8.03
N SER A 55 9.49 10.83 -8.26
CA SER A 55 10.22 10.09 -7.22
C SER A 55 9.36 9.18 -6.35
N ASP A 56 8.08 9.02 -6.69
CA ASP A 56 7.13 8.16 -5.99
C ASP A 56 6.94 6.83 -6.74
N LEU A 57 6.66 5.77 -5.97
CA LEU A 57 6.49 4.41 -6.44
C LEU A 57 5.28 4.30 -7.39
N ILE A 58 5.48 3.66 -8.54
CA ILE A 58 4.36 3.19 -9.37
C ILE A 58 4.09 1.72 -9.05
N MET A 59 2.89 1.45 -8.55
CA MET A 59 2.37 0.12 -8.27
C MET A 59 1.68 -0.43 -9.52
N TYR A 60 1.51 -1.74 -9.63
CA TYR A 60 0.57 -2.35 -10.57
C TYR A 60 -0.32 -3.36 -9.84
N ASP A 61 -1.56 -3.54 -10.30
CA ASP A 61 -2.37 -4.68 -9.89
C ASP A 61 -2.20 -5.86 -10.85
N ARG A 62 -2.24 -7.08 -10.32
CA ARG A 62 -2.02 -8.31 -11.10
C ARG A 62 -3.22 -8.73 -11.94
N GLN A 63 -4.41 -8.19 -11.67
CA GLN A 63 -5.66 -8.62 -12.28
C GLN A 63 -5.90 -7.95 -13.63
N THR A 64 -5.61 -6.65 -13.72
CA THR A 64 -5.85 -5.82 -14.90
C THR A 64 -4.56 -5.22 -15.47
N GLU A 65 -3.44 -5.39 -14.77
CA GLU A 65 -2.15 -4.76 -15.09
C GLU A 65 -2.22 -3.22 -15.13
N THR A 66 -3.22 -2.63 -14.46
CA THR A 66 -3.34 -1.17 -14.29
C THR A 66 -2.22 -0.68 -13.37
N TRP A 67 -1.66 0.49 -13.69
CA TRP A 67 -0.62 1.14 -12.90
C TRP A 67 -1.19 2.26 -12.05
N TRP A 68 -0.67 2.37 -10.83
CA TRP A 68 -1.21 3.24 -9.80
C TRP A 68 -0.09 4.08 -9.18
N GLN A 69 -0.31 5.38 -9.05
CA GLN A 69 0.61 6.28 -8.35
C GLN A 69 0.42 6.13 -6.83
N GLN A 70 1.43 5.62 -6.11
CA GLN A 70 1.31 5.26 -4.69
C GLN A 70 0.90 6.45 -3.82
N ALA A 71 1.50 7.62 -4.00
CA ALA A 71 1.28 8.78 -3.13
C ALA A 71 -0.17 9.29 -3.11
N VAL A 72 -0.94 9.01 -4.17
CA VAL A 72 -2.32 9.48 -4.32
C VAL A 72 -3.35 8.35 -4.50
N GLY A 73 -2.89 7.12 -4.72
CA GLY A 73 -3.76 5.96 -4.97
C GLY A 73 -4.54 6.02 -6.28
N VAL A 74 -4.10 6.81 -7.27
CA VAL A 74 -4.81 7.02 -8.55
C VAL A 74 -4.24 6.08 -9.62
N ALA A 75 -5.13 5.41 -10.37
CA ALA A 75 -4.79 4.69 -11.58
C ALA A 75 -4.40 5.65 -12.71
N ILE A 76 -3.20 5.50 -13.24
CA ILE A 76 -2.60 6.41 -14.23
C ILE A 76 -2.44 5.79 -15.62
N VAL A 77 -2.51 4.46 -15.74
CA VAL A 77 -2.43 3.70 -16.99
C VAL A 77 -3.20 2.39 -16.81
N GLY A 78 -4.00 1.97 -17.79
CA GLY A 78 -4.61 0.64 -17.81
C GLY A 78 -6.14 0.69 -17.79
N GLU A 79 -6.74 -0.46 -17.52
CA GLU A 79 -8.20 -0.66 -17.57
C GLU A 79 -8.94 0.22 -16.55
N LEU A 80 -8.36 0.41 -15.37
CA LEU A 80 -8.98 1.15 -14.27
C LEU A 80 -8.57 2.63 -14.25
N LEU A 81 -8.11 3.20 -15.37
CA LEU A 81 -7.66 4.60 -15.48
C LEU A 81 -8.63 5.59 -14.80
N ASP A 82 -8.07 6.59 -14.11
CA ASP A 82 -8.78 7.62 -13.34
C ASP A 82 -9.54 7.11 -12.09
N THR A 83 -9.46 5.81 -11.78
CA THR A 83 -9.98 5.26 -10.52
C THR A 83 -9.07 5.62 -9.35
N MET A 84 -9.65 5.82 -8.16
CA MET A 84 -8.93 6.09 -6.91
C MET A 84 -9.12 4.95 -5.90
N LEU A 85 -8.04 4.56 -5.25
CA LEU A 85 -8.06 3.67 -4.10
C LEU A 85 -8.54 4.42 -2.85
N GLU A 86 -9.29 3.71 -2.00
CA GLU A 86 -9.70 4.24 -0.71
C GLU A 86 -8.56 4.12 0.31
N LEU A 87 -8.20 5.22 0.96
CA LEU A 87 -7.18 5.24 2.00
C LEU A 87 -7.72 4.65 3.30
N VAL A 88 -6.96 3.72 3.87
CA VAL A 88 -7.18 3.19 5.21
C VAL A 88 -6.26 3.95 6.18
N PRO A 89 -6.80 4.61 7.22
CA PRO A 89 -5.98 5.31 8.20
C PRO A 89 -4.96 4.37 8.85
N ALA A 90 -3.69 4.74 8.78
CA ALA A 90 -2.59 3.97 9.35
C ALA A 90 -1.52 4.91 9.93
N ASN A 91 -0.87 4.47 11.00
CA ASN A 91 0.19 5.21 11.68
C ASN A 91 1.47 4.38 11.72
N THR A 92 2.61 5.07 11.59
CA THR A 92 3.93 4.47 11.81
C THR A 92 4.39 4.82 13.22
N PHE A 93 4.66 3.80 14.03
CA PHE A 93 5.13 3.95 15.40
C PHE A 93 6.49 3.30 15.61
N ALA A 94 7.26 3.82 16.57
CA ALA A 94 8.38 3.08 17.14
C ALA A 94 7.85 1.83 17.85
N TRP A 95 8.62 0.74 17.78
CA TRP A 95 8.20 -0.54 18.36
C TRP A 95 7.95 -0.47 19.87
N GLU A 96 8.78 0.29 20.60
CA GLU A 96 8.61 0.51 22.04
C GLU A 96 7.27 1.20 22.36
N THR A 97 6.84 2.14 21.52
CA THR A 97 5.54 2.81 21.65
C THR A 97 4.39 1.83 21.45
N VAL A 98 4.49 0.93 20.46
CA VAL A 98 3.48 -0.10 20.22
C VAL A 98 3.34 -1.01 21.44
N LYS A 99 4.46 -1.52 21.97
CA LYS A 99 4.44 -2.38 23.17
C LYS A 99 3.88 -1.69 24.41
N ALA A 100 4.16 -0.40 24.57
CA ALA A 100 3.65 0.37 25.71
C ALA A 100 2.14 0.63 25.61
N LEU A 101 1.63 0.93 24.41
CA LEU A 101 0.21 1.25 24.18
C LEU A 101 -0.66 0.01 24.00
N TYR A 102 -0.09 -1.06 23.44
CA TYR A 102 -0.79 -2.31 23.10
C TYR A 102 0.04 -3.51 23.59
N PRO A 103 -0.02 -3.84 24.89
CA PRO A 103 0.80 -4.89 25.49
C PRO A 103 0.57 -6.29 24.89
N ASP A 104 -0.63 -6.52 24.35
CA ASP A 104 -1.04 -7.79 23.73
C ASP A 104 -0.79 -7.84 22.22
N ALA A 105 -0.25 -6.77 21.62
CA ALA A 105 0.13 -6.77 20.22
C ALA A 105 1.38 -7.65 20.02
N LEU A 106 1.28 -8.60 19.09
CA LEU A 106 2.37 -9.51 18.70
C LEU A 106 3.51 -8.80 17.96
#